data_AF-A0A066YJS7-F1
#
_entry.id   AF-A0A066YJS7-F1
#
_cell.length_a   1.000
_cell.length_b   1.000
_cell.length_c   1.000
_cell.angle_alpha   90.00
_cell.angle_beta   90.00
_cell.angle_gamma   90.00
#
_symmetry.space_group_name_H-M   'P 1'
#
loop_
_entity.id
_entity.type
_entity.pdbx_description
1 polymer ?
#
loop_
_entity_poly.entity_id
_entity_poly.type
_entity_poly.pdbx_seq_one_letter_code
_entity_poly.pdbx_strand_id
1 'polypeptide(L)'
;MGIEYSPEISELLGRVRRRPNAGWPWHAGVRVPDGLPVKQSWGWLFAPDGRVLTLVNPRDGVVSLPGGSLETEDAGDPGTALAREAGEEAQAVIGPPVYLGYLYDRVGSANGGHECARVRMAAALHGVGPSAPDPASGRHYRRLLVAPGLAVELLGWGAPASSRRAPRCRRPLRCWASRPPPTRRSRNSRPPAAACAERRGPGSCGGRSAGGRGLRTGLPPVHDAAVQRSGPAGGRGGTADLPVDAVPADGQGMSTGFRANGVGQPVGSIRNMTTIQEFDVRALEIAEGLVGQVDPGRLDLPTPCGEWTLGQLLGHMAGQNHGFAVAAGGGRHERSVWADRPVGGDPAGVFAASAAAVTAAFGEAGVLEREFWLPEVRGGQMFPALRAIGFHLVDYVVHGWDVAASIGVRAEFDEDLLAAVLPIAEAVPDGPNREADGAAFRPALDVPAGAGTLERILLLLGRDPEWSPAG
;
A
#
# COMPACT_ATOMS: atom_id res chain seq x y z
N MET A 1 3.67 -5.69 9.08
CA MET A 1 3.58 -7.16 9.04
C MET A 1 3.66 -7.60 7.59
N GLY A 2 4.88 -7.57 7.11
CA GLY A 2 5.38 -8.26 5.96
C GLY A 2 5.41 -9.70 6.32
N ILE A 3 5.03 -10.39 5.28
CA ILE A 3 4.65 -11.75 5.37
C ILE A 3 5.97 -12.42 5.03
N GLU A 4 6.71 -12.78 6.08
CA GLU A 4 7.84 -13.69 5.99
C GLU A 4 7.30 -14.91 5.24
N TYR A 5 7.75 -15.07 4.00
CA TYR A 5 7.36 -16.20 3.16
C TYR A 5 8.23 -17.37 3.58
N SER A 6 7.61 -18.52 3.87
CA SER A 6 8.38 -19.73 4.14
C SER A 6 9.38 -19.96 3.00
N PRO A 7 10.53 -20.61 3.26
CA PRO A 7 11.52 -20.91 2.22
C PRO A 7 10.89 -21.55 0.97
N GLU A 8 9.83 -22.35 1.13
CA GLU A 8 9.07 -22.91 0.01
C GLU A 8 8.30 -21.87 -0.80
N ILE A 9 7.77 -20.81 -0.17
CA ILE A 9 7.10 -19.70 -0.85
C ILE A 9 8.14 -18.78 -1.52
N SER A 10 9.30 -18.53 -0.92
CA SER A 10 10.38 -17.75 -1.56
C SER A 10 10.94 -18.47 -2.79
N GLU A 11 11.14 -19.79 -2.72
CA GLU A 11 11.51 -20.60 -3.87
C GLU A 11 10.40 -20.65 -4.93
N LEU A 12 9.13 -20.66 -4.50
CA LEU A 12 7.97 -20.56 -5.39
C LEU A 12 7.93 -19.20 -6.09
N LEU A 13 8.12 -18.09 -5.37
CA LEU A 13 8.15 -16.72 -5.90
C LEU A 13 9.29 -16.51 -6.90
N GLY A 14 10.46 -17.14 -6.68
CA GLY A 14 11.55 -17.18 -7.66
C GLY A 14 11.20 -17.90 -8.97
N ARG A 15 10.15 -18.74 -8.95
CA ARG A 15 9.60 -19.46 -10.12
C ARG A 15 8.26 -18.88 -10.61
N VAL A 16 7.67 -17.91 -9.90
CA VAL A 16 6.37 -17.33 -10.26
C VAL A 16 6.52 -16.52 -11.53
N ARG A 17 5.81 -16.94 -12.58
CA ARG A 17 5.74 -16.21 -13.84
C ARG A 17 4.53 -15.29 -13.83
N ARG A 18 4.75 -14.00 -14.07
CA ARG A 18 3.67 -13.03 -14.26
C ARG A 18 3.02 -13.27 -15.60
N ARG A 19 1.68 -13.28 -15.66
CA ARG A 19 0.98 -13.16 -16.95
C ARG A 19 1.03 -11.71 -17.40
N PRO A 20 1.43 -11.41 -18.65
CA PRO A 20 1.27 -10.08 -19.21
C PRO A 20 -0.20 -9.66 -19.11
N ASN A 21 -0.46 -8.43 -18.67
CA ASN A 21 -1.80 -7.88 -18.68
C ASN A 21 -2.31 -7.83 -20.13
N ALA A 22 -3.39 -8.56 -20.42
CA ALA A 22 -3.96 -8.66 -21.76
C ALA A 22 -4.60 -7.35 -22.26
N GLY A 23 -4.55 -6.27 -21.48
CA GLY A 23 -4.98 -4.95 -21.92
C GLY A 23 -6.51 -4.80 -22.00
N TRP A 24 -7.30 -5.70 -21.40
CA TRP A 24 -8.78 -5.67 -21.44
C TRP A 24 -9.43 -4.55 -20.60
N PRO A 25 -10.22 -3.64 -21.21
CA PRO A 25 -10.90 -2.55 -20.50
C PRO A 25 -11.63 -2.99 -19.24
N TRP A 26 -11.41 -2.30 -18.12
CA TRP A 26 -12.08 -2.56 -16.86
C TRP A 26 -13.25 -1.61 -16.65
N HIS A 27 -14.39 -2.17 -16.26
CA HIS A 27 -15.62 -1.44 -15.98
C HIS A 27 -16.00 -1.63 -14.50
N ALA A 28 -15.62 -0.65 -13.67
CA ALA A 28 -15.78 -0.71 -12.21
C ALA A 28 -17.23 -0.47 -11.77
N GLY A 29 -17.86 -1.42 -11.08
CA GLY A 29 -19.20 -1.29 -10.50
C GLY A 29 -20.34 -1.14 -11.53
N VAL A 30 -20.02 -1.15 -12.81
CA VAL A 30 -21.01 -1.09 -13.91
C VAL A 30 -21.48 -2.50 -14.18
N ARG A 31 -22.81 -2.69 -14.27
CA ARG A 31 -23.39 -3.98 -14.69
C ARG A 31 -22.93 -4.30 -16.12
N VAL A 32 -22.67 -5.58 -16.37
CA VAL A 32 -22.44 -6.08 -17.73
C VAL A 32 -23.64 -5.70 -18.63
N PRO A 33 -23.42 -5.05 -19.78
CA PRO A 33 -24.50 -4.69 -20.70
C PRO A 33 -25.30 -5.90 -21.15
N ASP A 34 -26.61 -5.70 -21.35
CA ASP A 34 -27.48 -6.73 -21.93
C ASP A 34 -26.96 -7.11 -23.32
N GLY A 35 -26.80 -8.41 -23.58
CA GLY A 35 -26.26 -8.96 -24.83
C GLY A 35 -24.76 -9.24 -24.83
N LEU A 36 -23.98 -8.75 -23.85
CA LEU A 36 -22.57 -9.15 -23.69
C LEU A 36 -22.49 -10.42 -22.81
N PRO A 37 -22.08 -11.58 -23.35
CA PRO A 37 -22.08 -12.82 -22.58
C PRO A 37 -21.06 -12.77 -21.44
N VAL A 38 -21.51 -13.10 -20.23
CA VAL A 38 -20.61 -13.37 -19.09
C VAL A 38 -20.09 -14.78 -19.23
N LYS A 39 -18.78 -14.92 -19.40
CA LYS A 39 -18.16 -16.23 -19.64
C LYS A 39 -17.23 -16.70 -18.54
N GLN A 40 -16.75 -15.79 -17.70
CA GLN A 40 -15.88 -16.15 -16.59
C GLN A 40 -16.16 -15.33 -15.34
N SER A 41 -15.90 -15.93 -14.18
CA SER A 41 -16.01 -15.30 -12.87
C SER A 41 -14.74 -15.56 -12.05
N TRP A 42 -14.11 -14.49 -11.56
CA TRP A 42 -12.87 -14.58 -10.79
C TRP A 42 -13.00 -13.77 -9.48
N GLY A 43 -12.51 -14.33 -8.37
CA GLY A 43 -12.82 -13.82 -7.03
C GLY A 43 -11.64 -13.31 -6.21
N TRP A 44 -11.81 -12.13 -5.63
CA TRP A 44 -11.01 -11.68 -4.47
C TRP A 44 -11.58 -12.30 -3.20
N LEU A 45 -10.97 -13.38 -2.71
CA LEU A 45 -11.45 -14.11 -1.54
C LEU A 45 -10.65 -13.70 -0.29
N PHE A 46 -11.30 -12.97 0.62
CA PHE A 46 -10.65 -12.34 1.77
C PHE A 46 -10.75 -13.21 3.02
N ALA A 47 -9.60 -13.60 3.57
CA ALA A 47 -9.51 -14.18 4.90
C ALA A 47 -9.89 -13.14 5.98
N PRO A 48 -10.27 -13.57 7.20
CA PRO A 48 -10.66 -12.65 8.29
C PRO A 48 -9.59 -11.63 8.68
N ASP A 49 -8.32 -11.94 8.43
CA ASP A 49 -7.16 -11.06 8.69
C ASP A 49 -6.87 -10.07 7.54
N GLY A 50 -7.69 -10.07 6.49
CA GLY A 50 -7.56 -9.16 5.35
C GLY A 50 -6.66 -9.65 4.22
N ARG A 51 -6.03 -10.83 4.34
CA ARG A 51 -5.27 -11.45 3.24
C ARG A 51 -6.20 -12.04 2.18
N VAL A 52 -5.69 -12.19 0.98
CA VAL A 52 -6.40 -12.70 -0.20
C VAL A 52 -5.85 -14.06 -0.60
N LEU A 53 -6.74 -15.00 -0.89
CA LEU A 53 -6.39 -16.30 -1.44
C LEU A 53 -6.05 -16.16 -2.92
N THR A 54 -4.87 -16.66 -3.29
CA THR A 54 -4.39 -16.79 -4.67
C THR A 54 -3.94 -18.23 -4.94
N LEU A 55 -3.96 -18.62 -6.20
CA LEU A 55 -3.58 -19.94 -6.67
C LEU A 55 -2.33 -19.86 -7.53
N VAL A 56 -1.42 -20.81 -7.35
CA VAL A 56 -0.23 -20.95 -8.19
C VAL A 56 -0.39 -22.20 -9.03
N ASN A 57 -0.39 -22.01 -10.35
CA ASN A 57 -0.46 -23.10 -11.30
C ASN A 57 0.86 -23.89 -11.25
N PRO A 58 0.82 -25.20 -10.93
CA PRO A 58 2.04 -26.00 -10.77
C PRO A 58 2.82 -26.20 -12.09
N ARG A 59 2.18 -26.00 -13.24
CA ARG A 59 2.80 -26.24 -14.57
C ARG A 59 3.73 -25.12 -14.99
N ASP A 60 3.34 -23.87 -14.76
CA ASP A 60 4.01 -22.68 -15.30
C ASP A 60 4.36 -21.63 -14.23
N GLY A 61 3.99 -21.89 -12.97
CA GLY A 61 4.21 -20.99 -11.85
C GLY A 61 3.34 -19.74 -11.89
N VAL A 62 2.35 -19.65 -12.78
CA VAL A 62 1.51 -18.46 -12.91
C VAL A 62 0.57 -18.35 -11.72
N VAL A 63 0.51 -17.16 -11.13
CA VAL A 63 -0.45 -16.84 -10.07
C VAL A 63 -1.77 -16.35 -10.68
N SER A 64 -2.88 -16.84 -10.14
CA SER A 64 -4.24 -16.42 -10.48
C SER A 64 -5.09 -16.22 -9.23
N LEU A 65 -6.20 -15.51 -9.40
CA LEU A 65 -7.30 -15.57 -8.44
C LEU A 65 -8.02 -16.92 -8.62
N PRO A 66 -8.71 -17.44 -7.59
CA PRO A 66 -9.67 -18.51 -7.77
C PRO A 66 -10.80 -18.08 -8.71
N GLY A 67 -11.23 -18.99 -9.58
CA GLY A 67 -12.33 -18.75 -10.50
C GLY A 67 -12.10 -19.32 -11.89
N GLY A 68 -13.17 -19.38 -12.67
CA GLY A 68 -13.14 -20.07 -13.95
C GLY A 68 -14.29 -19.68 -14.85
N SER A 69 -14.65 -20.61 -15.73
CA SER A 69 -15.70 -20.40 -16.73
C SER A 69 -17.07 -20.65 -16.11
N LEU A 70 -18.09 -19.94 -16.60
CA LEU A 70 -19.46 -20.26 -16.25
C LEU A 70 -19.88 -21.54 -16.97
N GLU A 71 -20.47 -22.46 -16.22
CA GLU A 71 -21.02 -23.73 -16.68
C GLU A 71 -22.55 -23.72 -16.62
N THR A 72 -23.17 -24.72 -17.25
CA THR A 72 -24.63 -24.83 -17.32
C THR A 72 -25.27 -24.92 -15.93
N GLU A 73 -24.59 -25.60 -15.00
CA GLU A 73 -25.03 -25.76 -13.61
C GLU A 73 -25.00 -24.46 -12.79
N ASP A 74 -24.22 -23.46 -13.22
CA ASP A 74 -24.20 -22.15 -12.59
C ASP A 74 -25.45 -21.32 -12.93
N ALA A 75 -26.31 -21.82 -13.83
CA ALA A 75 -27.51 -21.15 -14.34
C ALA A 75 -27.24 -19.72 -14.86
N GLY A 76 -26.02 -19.46 -15.33
CA GLY A 76 -25.58 -18.14 -15.77
C GLY A 76 -25.29 -17.12 -14.66
N ASP A 77 -25.33 -17.53 -13.38
CA ASP A 77 -25.02 -16.66 -12.25
C ASP A 77 -23.51 -16.67 -11.92
N PRO A 78 -22.80 -15.53 -12.05
CA PRO A 78 -21.37 -15.50 -11.81
C PRO A 78 -20.97 -15.68 -10.34
N GLY A 79 -21.89 -15.44 -9.40
CA GLY A 79 -21.65 -15.70 -7.98
C GLY A 79 -21.61 -17.20 -7.67
N THR A 80 -22.57 -17.93 -8.23
CA THR A 80 -22.66 -19.39 -8.16
C THR A 80 -21.44 -20.04 -8.80
N ALA A 81 -21.06 -19.58 -10.01
CA ALA A 81 -19.83 -20.04 -10.67
C ALA A 81 -18.59 -19.83 -9.82
N LEU A 82 -18.43 -18.65 -9.20
CA LEU A 82 -17.28 -18.41 -8.34
C LEU A 82 -17.27 -19.32 -7.11
N ALA A 83 -18.42 -19.60 -6.50
CA ALA A 83 -18.50 -20.46 -5.33
C ALA A 83 -18.10 -21.91 -5.67
N ARG A 84 -18.54 -22.41 -6.84
CA ARG A 84 -18.14 -23.72 -7.36
C ARG A 84 -16.64 -23.78 -7.63
N GLU A 85 -16.13 -22.87 -8.45
CA GLU A 85 -14.70 -22.82 -8.84
C GLU A 85 -13.78 -22.65 -7.62
N ALA A 86 -14.16 -21.83 -6.63
CA ALA A 86 -13.40 -21.72 -5.39
C ALA A 86 -13.34 -23.05 -4.61
N GLY A 87 -14.42 -23.84 -4.63
CA GLY A 87 -14.47 -25.18 -4.06
C GLY A 87 -13.63 -26.19 -4.85
N GLU A 88 -13.68 -26.12 -6.17
CA GLU A 88 -12.99 -27.04 -7.07
C GLU A 88 -11.47 -26.80 -7.12
N GLU A 89 -11.05 -25.55 -7.36
CA GLU A 89 -9.64 -25.21 -7.54
C GLU A 89 -8.89 -25.06 -6.22
N ALA A 90 -9.57 -24.59 -5.17
CA ALA A 90 -8.93 -24.19 -3.91
C ALA A 90 -9.44 -24.96 -2.68
N GLN A 91 -10.47 -25.80 -2.83
CA GLN A 91 -11.21 -26.39 -1.71
C GLN A 91 -11.67 -25.33 -0.71
N ALA A 92 -12.03 -24.15 -1.21
CA ALA A 92 -12.43 -23.00 -0.41
C ALA A 92 -13.94 -22.94 -0.27
N VAL A 93 -14.39 -22.59 0.93
CA VAL A 93 -15.79 -22.23 1.21
C VAL A 93 -15.85 -20.72 1.35
N ILE A 94 -16.71 -20.08 0.56
CA ILE A 94 -16.85 -18.63 0.52
C ILE A 94 -18.22 -18.18 1.01
N GLY A 95 -18.29 -16.96 1.52
CA GLY A 95 -19.55 -16.27 1.76
C GLY A 95 -20.18 -15.75 0.47
N PRO A 96 -21.38 -15.12 0.57
CA PRO A 96 -22.08 -14.57 -0.58
C PRO A 96 -21.19 -13.62 -1.40
N PRO A 97 -20.93 -13.91 -2.69
CA PRO A 97 -20.10 -13.05 -3.52
C PRO A 97 -20.74 -11.70 -3.81
N VAL A 98 -19.92 -10.67 -3.87
CA VAL A 98 -20.30 -9.30 -4.22
C VAL A 98 -19.67 -8.95 -5.56
N TYR A 99 -20.51 -8.47 -6.48
CA TYR A 99 -20.07 -8.02 -7.80
C TYR A 99 -19.23 -6.75 -7.71
N LEU A 100 -18.09 -6.73 -8.41
CA LEU A 100 -17.19 -5.60 -8.42
C LEU A 100 -17.10 -4.88 -9.77
N GLY A 101 -17.34 -5.58 -10.87
CA GLY A 101 -17.16 -5.08 -12.23
C GLY A 101 -16.74 -6.19 -13.19
N TYR A 102 -16.37 -5.82 -14.41
CA TYR A 102 -15.91 -6.77 -15.42
C TYR A 102 -14.78 -6.24 -16.29
N LEU A 103 -13.97 -7.16 -16.82
CA LEU A 103 -13.05 -6.92 -17.91
C LEU A 103 -13.74 -7.26 -19.23
N TYR A 104 -13.66 -6.34 -20.19
CA TYR A 104 -14.19 -6.53 -21.54
C TYR A 104 -13.13 -7.19 -22.44
N ASP A 105 -13.36 -8.45 -22.78
CA ASP A 105 -12.52 -9.22 -23.68
C ASP A 105 -13.11 -9.16 -25.09
N ARG A 106 -12.66 -8.18 -25.89
CA ARG A 106 -13.14 -7.95 -27.26
C ARG A 106 -12.91 -9.13 -28.20
N VAL A 107 -11.85 -9.92 -27.97
CA VAL A 107 -11.39 -10.98 -28.90
C VAL A 107 -11.90 -12.35 -28.45
N GLY A 108 -12.50 -12.47 -27.26
CA GLY A 108 -13.01 -13.75 -26.78
C GLY A 108 -11.91 -14.77 -26.56
N SER A 109 -10.75 -14.33 -26.07
CA SER A 109 -9.53 -15.13 -26.00
C SER A 109 -9.64 -16.38 -25.10
N ALA A 110 -10.67 -16.48 -24.25
CA ALA A 110 -10.98 -17.68 -23.47
C ALA A 110 -12.20 -18.46 -23.97
N ASN A 111 -12.85 -18.06 -25.07
CA ASN A 111 -14.14 -18.66 -25.45
C ASN A 111 -14.51 -18.53 -26.94
N GLY A 112 -13.74 -19.19 -27.82
CA GLY A 112 -14.15 -19.38 -29.22
C GLY A 112 -14.16 -18.13 -30.10
N GLY A 113 -13.53 -17.02 -29.67
CA GLY A 113 -13.30 -15.85 -30.52
C GLY A 113 -14.37 -14.75 -30.49
N HIS A 114 -15.38 -14.85 -29.62
CA HIS A 114 -16.44 -13.84 -29.50
C HIS A 114 -16.27 -12.94 -28.28
N GLU A 115 -16.64 -11.66 -28.43
CA GLU A 115 -16.55 -10.70 -27.34
C GLU A 115 -17.30 -11.19 -26.08
N CYS A 116 -16.68 -11.03 -24.91
CA CYS A 116 -17.29 -11.46 -23.66
C CYS A 116 -16.88 -10.61 -22.45
N ALA A 117 -17.65 -10.73 -21.38
CA ALA A 117 -17.36 -10.18 -20.08
C ALA A 117 -16.70 -11.24 -19.17
N ARG A 118 -15.59 -10.85 -18.53
CA ARG A 118 -14.94 -11.61 -17.46
C ARG A 118 -15.15 -10.86 -16.16
N VAL A 119 -16.06 -11.33 -15.32
CA VAL A 119 -16.43 -10.59 -14.12
C VAL A 119 -15.39 -10.73 -13.02
N ARG A 120 -15.38 -9.76 -12.11
CA ARG A 120 -14.64 -9.80 -10.86
C ARG A 120 -15.62 -9.67 -9.72
N MET A 121 -15.44 -10.54 -8.72
CA MET A 121 -16.25 -10.57 -7.51
C MET A 121 -15.34 -10.46 -6.29
N ALA A 122 -15.91 -10.17 -5.12
CA ALA A 122 -15.26 -10.32 -3.82
C ALA A 122 -16.14 -11.17 -2.90
N ALA A 123 -15.53 -11.98 -2.05
CA ALA A 123 -16.25 -12.72 -1.01
C ALA A 123 -15.40 -12.89 0.25
N ALA A 124 -16.05 -13.10 1.39
CA ALA A 124 -15.36 -13.58 2.59
C ALA A 124 -14.95 -15.04 2.38
N LEU A 125 -13.72 -15.38 2.75
CA LEU A 125 -13.25 -16.76 2.83
C LEU A 125 -13.65 -17.32 4.20
N HIS A 126 -14.57 -18.29 4.21
CA HIS A 126 -15.07 -18.91 5.43
C HIS A 126 -14.23 -20.11 5.87
N GLY A 127 -13.57 -20.78 4.93
CA GLY A 127 -12.71 -21.92 5.25
C GLY A 127 -12.00 -22.46 4.01
N VAL A 128 -10.96 -23.26 4.25
CA VAL A 128 -10.18 -23.94 3.21
C VAL A 128 -9.97 -25.39 3.67
N GLY A 129 -10.41 -26.34 2.85
CA GLY A 129 -10.28 -27.77 3.11
C GLY A 129 -8.88 -28.33 2.81
N PRO A 130 -8.68 -29.65 3.05
CA PRO A 130 -7.44 -30.33 2.66
C PRO A 130 -7.20 -30.16 1.15
N SER A 131 -5.91 -30.05 0.77
CA SER A 131 -5.53 -29.90 -0.64
C SER A 131 -5.92 -31.17 -1.41
N ALA A 132 -6.64 -31.00 -2.52
CA ALA A 132 -7.05 -32.07 -3.42
C ALA A 132 -6.83 -31.62 -4.88
N PRO A 133 -6.70 -32.56 -5.83
CA PRO A 133 -6.66 -32.18 -7.23
C PRO A 133 -8.02 -31.58 -7.63
N ASP A 134 -7.96 -30.50 -8.41
CA ASP A 134 -9.14 -29.90 -9.03
C ASP A 134 -9.90 -30.94 -9.87
N PRO A 135 -11.18 -31.20 -9.60
CA PRO A 135 -11.97 -32.19 -10.33
C PRO A 135 -12.06 -31.95 -11.83
N ALA A 136 -12.04 -30.67 -12.27
CA ALA A 136 -12.23 -30.31 -13.67
C ALA A 136 -10.94 -30.45 -14.49
N SER A 137 -9.81 -29.98 -13.96
CA SER A 137 -8.52 -30.00 -14.66
C SER A 137 -7.55 -31.09 -14.20
N GLY A 138 -7.84 -31.77 -13.09
CA GLY A 138 -6.97 -32.75 -12.43
C GLY A 138 -5.75 -32.13 -11.74
N ARG A 139 -5.69 -30.81 -11.58
CA ARG A 139 -4.49 -30.09 -11.13
C ARG A 139 -4.45 -29.87 -9.63
N HIS A 140 -3.26 -29.99 -9.05
CA HIS A 140 -2.98 -29.55 -7.68
C HIS A 140 -2.49 -28.10 -7.67
N TYR A 141 -3.41 -27.15 -7.48
CA TYR A 141 -3.02 -25.75 -7.28
C TYR A 141 -2.38 -25.57 -5.91
N ARG A 142 -1.25 -24.86 -5.86
CA ARG A 142 -0.72 -24.37 -4.57
C ARG A 142 -1.49 -23.12 -4.17
N ARG A 143 -1.82 -23.00 -2.89
CA ARG A 143 -2.64 -21.92 -2.33
C ARG A 143 -1.75 -20.97 -1.54
N LEU A 144 -1.86 -19.68 -1.82
CA LEU A 144 -1.16 -18.63 -1.07
C LEU A 144 -2.16 -17.63 -0.49
N LEU A 145 -2.01 -17.32 0.79
CA LEU A 145 -2.69 -16.20 1.44
C LEU A 145 -1.73 -15.02 1.54
N VAL A 146 -1.99 -13.98 0.78
CA VAL A 146 -1.09 -12.82 0.65
C VAL A 146 -1.81 -11.51 0.91
N ALA A 147 -1.09 -10.46 1.27
CA ALA A 147 -1.67 -9.12 1.34
C ALA A 147 -2.24 -8.71 -0.04
N PRO A 148 -3.34 -7.94 -0.11
CA PRO A 148 -3.94 -7.53 -1.39
C PRO A 148 -2.96 -6.84 -2.34
N GLY A 149 -2.06 -6.01 -1.81
CA GLY A 149 -1.02 -5.34 -2.59
C GLY A 149 -0.07 -6.32 -3.28
N LEU A 150 0.36 -7.37 -2.57
CA LEU A 150 1.19 -8.40 -3.17
C LEU A 150 0.40 -9.25 -4.18
N ALA A 151 -0.87 -9.55 -3.93
CA ALA A 151 -1.70 -10.26 -4.91
C ALA A 151 -1.71 -9.54 -6.27
N VAL A 152 -1.84 -8.20 -6.28
CA VAL A 152 -1.77 -7.39 -7.52
C VAL A 152 -0.41 -7.54 -8.22
N GLU A 153 0.68 -7.55 -7.47
CA GLU A 153 2.03 -7.74 -8.02
C GLU A 153 2.23 -9.13 -8.62
N LEU A 154 1.80 -10.18 -7.90
CA LEU A 154 1.91 -11.57 -8.35
C LEU A 154 1.07 -11.86 -9.59
N LEU A 155 -0.11 -11.26 -9.68
CA LEU A 155 -0.99 -11.35 -10.84
C LEU A 155 -0.43 -10.66 -12.09
N GLY A 156 0.65 -9.89 -11.96
CA GLY A 156 1.27 -9.17 -13.07
C GLY A 156 0.41 -8.03 -13.62
N TRP A 157 -0.51 -7.49 -12.81
CA TRP A 157 -1.45 -6.46 -13.26
C TRP A 157 -0.83 -5.06 -13.35
N GLY A 158 0.43 -4.90 -12.93
CA GLY A 158 1.13 -3.62 -12.87
C GLY A 158 0.47 -2.64 -11.88
N ALA A 159 1.01 -1.43 -11.74
CA ALA A 159 0.19 -0.33 -11.25
C ALA A 159 -0.94 -0.08 -12.28
N PRO A 160 -2.16 0.30 -11.85
CA PRO A 160 -3.25 0.54 -12.77
C PRO A 160 -2.90 1.71 -13.68
N ALA A 161 -2.57 1.44 -14.95
CA ALA A 161 -2.43 2.45 -15.99
C ALA A 161 -3.76 3.23 -16.11
N SER A 162 -3.85 4.37 -15.40
CA SER A 162 -4.75 5.53 -15.51
C SER A 162 -6.21 5.37 -16.00
N SER A 163 -6.77 4.16 -16.02
CA SER A 163 -8.14 3.89 -16.46
C SER A 163 -8.78 2.66 -15.81
N ARG A 164 -8.11 1.96 -14.89
CA ARG A 164 -8.64 0.71 -14.32
C ARG A 164 -8.45 0.65 -12.81
N ARG A 165 -9.33 1.35 -12.08
CA ARG A 165 -9.41 1.27 -10.61
C ARG A 165 -9.69 -0.18 -10.20
N ALA A 166 -8.84 -0.77 -9.36
CA ALA A 166 -9.30 -1.89 -8.54
C ALA A 166 -10.61 -1.47 -7.84
N PRO A 167 -11.65 -2.29 -7.85
CA PRO A 167 -12.95 -1.92 -7.29
C PRO A 167 -12.82 -1.59 -5.81
N ARG A 168 -13.02 -0.30 -5.47
CA ARG A 168 -13.19 0.15 -4.09
C ARG A 168 -14.50 -0.42 -3.56
N CYS A 169 -14.43 -1.47 -2.74
CA CYS A 169 -15.58 -1.89 -1.95
C CYS A 169 -15.88 -0.76 -0.94
N ARG A 170 -17.07 -0.15 -1.00
CA ARG A 170 -17.50 0.91 -0.05
C ARG A 170 -17.75 0.39 1.37
N ARG A 171 -17.55 -0.91 1.60
CA ARG A 171 -17.74 -1.57 2.89
C ARG A 171 -16.39 -1.62 3.62
N PRO A 172 -16.29 -1.06 4.84
CA PRO A 172 -15.07 -1.15 5.66
C PRO A 172 -14.57 -2.60 5.75
N LEU A 173 -13.25 -2.82 5.76
CA LEU A 173 -12.64 -4.16 5.97
C LEU A 173 -13.20 -4.86 7.22
N ARG A 174 -13.55 -4.10 8.26
CA ARG A 174 -14.22 -4.58 9.48
C ARG A 174 -15.61 -5.19 9.26
N CYS A 175 -16.30 -4.90 8.16
CA CYS A 175 -17.62 -5.48 7.86
C CYS A 175 -17.56 -6.91 7.30
N TRP A 176 -16.36 -7.41 6.98
CA TRP A 176 -16.13 -8.79 6.57
C TRP A 176 -15.73 -9.69 7.74
N ALA A 177 -15.30 -9.08 8.84
CA ALA A 177 -15.10 -9.75 10.12
C ALA A 177 -16.44 -9.84 10.87
N SER A 178 -16.82 -11.08 11.20
CA SER A 178 -17.82 -11.52 12.20
C SER A 178 -19.30 -11.69 11.79
N ARG A 179 -19.66 -12.96 11.57
CA ARG A 179 -20.45 -13.75 12.54
C ARG A 179 -20.10 -15.24 12.39
N PRO A 180 -19.78 -15.97 13.48
CA PRO A 180 -19.60 -17.42 13.40
C PRO A 180 -20.94 -18.09 13.02
N PRO A 181 -20.92 -19.23 12.29
CA PRO A 181 -22.14 -19.95 11.97
C PRO A 181 -22.85 -20.40 13.26
N PRO A 182 -24.19 -20.43 13.29
CA PRO A 182 -24.91 -20.93 14.47
C PRO A 182 -24.50 -22.38 14.72
N THR A 183 -23.91 -22.63 15.89
CA THR A 183 -23.58 -23.99 16.33
C THR A 183 -24.88 -24.78 16.49
N ARG A 184 -25.05 -25.78 15.64
CA ARG A 184 -26.18 -26.71 15.69
C ARG A 184 -25.97 -27.59 16.92
N ARG A 185 -26.47 -27.16 18.09
CA ARG A 185 -26.55 -28.03 19.27
C ARG A 185 -27.37 -29.26 18.89
N SER A 186 -26.76 -30.44 19.00
CA SER A 186 -27.42 -31.71 18.80
C SER A 186 -28.55 -31.83 19.83
N ARG A 187 -29.78 -32.00 19.33
CA ARG A 187 -30.87 -32.53 20.14
C ARG A 187 -30.88 -34.03 19.93
N ASN A 188 -30.54 -34.78 20.97
CA ASN A 188 -31.06 -36.10 21.20
C ASN A 188 -30.97 -36.42 22.70
N SER A 189 -32.10 -36.36 23.41
CA SER A 189 -32.64 -37.46 24.23
C SER A 189 -33.84 -37.04 25.12
N ARG A 190 -35.06 -37.42 24.65
CA ARG A 190 -36.28 -37.93 25.37
C ARG A 190 -37.03 -37.08 26.44
N PRO A 191 -38.31 -37.38 26.79
CA PRO A 191 -39.40 -38.18 26.16
C PRO A 191 -40.74 -37.37 26.04
N PRO A 192 -41.91 -37.95 25.64
CA PRO A 192 -43.06 -37.18 25.13
C PRO A 192 -44.20 -36.93 26.15
N ALA A 193 -45.14 -36.10 25.68
CA ALA A 193 -46.54 -35.89 26.10
C ALA A 193 -46.83 -34.66 27.00
N ALA A 194 -47.57 -33.69 26.45
CA ALA A 194 -48.97 -33.43 26.83
C ALA A 194 -49.54 -32.26 26.00
N ALA A 195 -50.76 -32.43 25.52
CA ALA A 195 -51.56 -31.44 24.81
C ALA A 195 -52.27 -30.47 25.76
N CYS A 196 -52.47 -29.22 25.33
CA CYS A 196 -53.61 -28.33 25.59
C CYS A 196 -53.31 -27.00 24.86
N ALA A 197 -53.97 -26.69 23.74
CA ALA A 197 -55.30 -26.10 23.59
C ALA A 197 -55.32 -24.57 23.84
N GLU A 198 -55.82 -23.86 22.81
CA GLU A 198 -56.45 -22.51 22.86
C GLU A 198 -55.51 -21.29 23.04
N ARG A 199 -55.64 -20.15 22.36
CA ARG A 199 -56.80 -19.45 21.76
C ARG A 199 -56.38 -18.57 20.57
N ARG A 200 -57.36 -18.32 19.70
CA ARG A 200 -57.39 -17.37 18.57
C ARG A 200 -57.62 -15.93 19.06
N GLY A 201 -57.23 -14.94 18.23
CA GLY A 201 -57.71 -13.55 18.33
C GLY A 201 -56.99 -12.58 17.38
N PRO A 202 -57.63 -12.05 16.32
CA PRO A 202 -56.99 -11.31 15.22
C PRO A 202 -57.34 -9.80 15.18
N GLY A 203 -56.62 -9.04 14.33
CA GLY A 203 -57.01 -7.73 13.80
C GLY A 203 -55.84 -7.08 13.05
N SER A 204 -55.76 -7.13 11.71
CA SER A 204 -56.42 -6.27 10.69
C SER A 204 -56.00 -4.80 10.79
N CYS A 205 -55.79 -4.00 9.74
CA CYS A 205 -55.69 -4.10 8.28
C CYS A 205 -55.46 -2.66 7.80
N GLY A 206 -54.80 -2.50 6.64
CA GLY A 206 -54.92 -1.31 5.77
C GLY A 206 -53.83 -0.23 5.97
N GLY A 207 -53.17 0.31 4.95
CA GLY A 207 -53.35 0.22 3.49
C GLY A 207 -53.42 1.62 2.87
N ARG A 208 -52.79 1.75 1.68
CA ARG A 208 -52.80 2.84 0.66
C ARG A 208 -51.65 3.86 0.76
N SER A 209 -50.75 4.04 -0.22
CA SER A 209 -50.87 4.37 -1.68
C SER A 209 -51.38 5.81 -1.89
N ALA A 210 -50.92 6.68 -2.81
CA ALA A 210 -49.96 6.68 -3.92
C ALA A 210 -49.82 8.13 -4.48
N GLY A 211 -48.91 8.34 -5.46
CA GLY A 211 -48.99 9.41 -6.49
C GLY A 211 -48.19 10.68 -6.18
N GLY A 212 -47.52 11.36 -7.12
CA GLY A 212 -47.60 11.33 -8.59
C GLY A 212 -46.45 12.07 -9.28
N ARG A 213 -46.59 12.21 -10.60
CA ARG A 213 -45.58 12.49 -11.64
C ARG A 213 -45.34 13.98 -11.89
N GLY A 214 -44.23 14.32 -12.54
CA GLY A 214 -44.03 15.61 -13.24
C GLY A 214 -42.85 15.56 -14.22
N LEU A 215 -43.13 15.75 -15.51
CA LEU A 215 -42.23 15.79 -16.68
C LEU A 215 -42.08 17.24 -17.19
N ARG A 216 -40.96 17.58 -17.86
CA ARG A 216 -40.79 18.40 -19.12
C ARG A 216 -39.41 19.13 -19.18
N THR A 217 -38.47 18.80 -20.09
CA THR A 217 -38.18 19.30 -21.48
C THR A 217 -37.61 20.74 -21.56
N GLY A 218 -36.36 20.99 -21.98
CA GLY A 218 -35.86 21.31 -23.36
C GLY A 218 -35.10 22.67 -23.30
N LEU A 219 -33.93 22.96 -23.91
CA LEU A 219 -33.49 23.04 -25.33
C LEU A 219 -31.96 23.43 -25.41
N PRO A 220 -31.31 23.44 -26.61
CA PRO A 220 -29.84 23.50 -26.89
C PRO A 220 -29.40 24.81 -27.66
N PRO A 221 -28.38 24.90 -28.57
CA PRO A 221 -26.92 24.56 -28.57
C PRO A 221 -25.95 25.70 -29.12
N VAL A 222 -24.64 25.38 -29.20
CA VAL A 222 -23.52 25.80 -30.12
C VAL A 222 -23.03 27.27 -30.28
N HIS A 223 -21.69 27.44 -30.28
CA HIS A 223 -20.91 28.08 -31.37
C HIS A 223 -19.40 27.75 -31.36
N ASP A 224 -18.86 27.68 -32.57
CA ASP A 224 -17.49 27.36 -33.06
C ASP A 224 -16.38 28.40 -32.80
N ALA A 225 -15.13 27.94 -32.96
CA ALA A 225 -13.98 28.54 -33.69
C ALA A 225 -12.65 28.27 -32.93
N ALA A 226 -11.73 27.40 -33.36
CA ALA A 226 -10.84 27.44 -34.53
C ALA A 226 -9.81 28.60 -34.52
N VAL A 227 -8.51 28.23 -34.65
CA VAL A 227 -7.44 28.83 -35.50
C VAL A 227 -6.05 29.00 -34.83
N GLN A 228 -5.10 28.18 -35.32
CA GLN A 228 -3.70 28.42 -35.77
C GLN A 228 -2.68 29.11 -34.83
N ARG A 229 -1.58 28.43 -34.46
CA ARG A 229 -0.25 28.30 -35.15
C ARG A 229 0.54 29.61 -35.29
N SER A 230 1.76 29.61 -34.70
CA SER A 230 3.06 30.19 -35.12
C SER A 230 3.91 30.32 -33.84
N GLY A 231 5.09 29.72 -33.64
CA GLY A 231 6.32 29.80 -34.46
C GLY A 231 7.35 30.71 -33.73
N PRO A 232 8.56 30.24 -33.35
CA PRO A 232 9.44 30.93 -32.39
C PRO A 232 10.64 31.67 -33.03
N ALA A 233 11.19 32.64 -32.30
CA ALA A 233 12.52 33.25 -32.42
C ALA A 233 12.81 33.95 -31.07
N GLY A 234 13.98 34.03 -30.45
CA GLY A 234 15.38 33.80 -30.83
C GLY A 234 16.23 34.89 -30.14
N GLY A 235 17.37 34.51 -29.53
CA GLY A 235 18.45 35.43 -29.05
C GLY A 235 18.36 35.78 -27.55
N ARG A 236 19.25 35.30 -26.66
CA ARG A 236 20.69 35.62 -26.41
C ARG A 236 20.97 37.05 -25.90
N GLY A 237 21.52 37.13 -24.67
CA GLY A 237 22.69 37.98 -24.35
C GLY A 237 22.57 39.02 -23.23
N GLY A 238 23.47 38.94 -22.23
CA GLY A 238 23.98 40.03 -21.35
C GLY A 238 23.28 40.14 -19.98
N THR A 239 23.87 39.76 -18.83
CA THR A 239 24.96 40.36 -18.02
C THR A 239 24.80 41.85 -17.70
N ALA A 240 24.47 42.18 -16.43
CA ALA A 240 25.16 43.20 -15.61
C ALA A 240 24.52 43.35 -14.19
N ASP A 241 25.43 43.39 -13.22
CA ASP A 241 25.45 43.77 -11.81
C ASP A 241 24.39 44.72 -11.18
N LEU A 242 23.93 44.33 -9.97
CA LEU A 242 23.87 45.00 -8.63
C LEU A 242 23.55 46.52 -8.51
N PRO A 243 22.84 46.98 -7.43
CA PRO A 243 23.43 47.10 -6.08
C PRO A 243 22.53 46.86 -4.84
N VAL A 244 23.27 46.74 -3.74
CA VAL A 244 22.95 46.68 -2.30
C VAL A 244 22.46 48.01 -1.72
N ASP A 245 21.71 47.94 -0.61
CA ASP A 245 21.81 48.74 0.63
C ASP A 245 20.61 48.36 1.54
N ALA A 246 20.78 47.71 2.70
CA ALA A 246 21.28 48.18 4.00
C ALA A 246 20.18 48.77 4.94
N VAL A 247 20.21 48.27 6.17
CA VAL A 247 19.25 48.34 7.30
C VAL A 247 19.41 49.66 8.11
N PRO A 248 18.47 50.04 9.01
CA PRO A 248 18.63 49.75 10.46
C PRO A 248 17.27 49.39 11.13
N ALA A 249 17.11 48.53 12.15
CA ALA A 249 17.76 48.32 13.46
C ALA A 249 17.54 49.45 14.49
N ASP A 250 16.57 49.25 15.39
CA ASP A 250 16.51 49.64 16.81
C ASP A 250 15.19 49.05 17.38
N GLY A 251 15.07 48.36 18.53
CA GLY A 251 15.96 48.18 19.66
C GLY A 251 15.21 48.55 20.96
N GLN A 252 15.20 47.64 21.95
CA GLN A 252 14.65 47.72 23.33
C GLN A 252 13.17 47.30 23.46
N GLY A 253 12.75 46.29 24.24
CA GLY A 253 13.37 45.57 25.36
C GLY A 253 12.47 45.73 26.59
N MET A 254 11.98 44.63 27.17
CA MET A 254 11.68 44.45 28.61
C MET A 254 11.18 43.03 28.88
N SER A 255 11.87 42.39 29.82
CA SER A 255 11.60 41.08 30.42
C SER A 255 10.44 41.14 31.42
N THR A 256 9.65 40.07 31.53
CA THR A 256 9.36 39.32 32.77
C THR A 256 8.14 38.39 32.55
N GLY A 257 8.18 37.18 33.13
CA GLY A 257 6.95 36.44 33.45
C GLY A 257 6.86 35.01 32.93
N PHE A 258 7.52 34.10 33.65
CA PHE A 258 7.21 32.67 33.64
C PHE A 258 5.74 32.44 34.06
N ARG A 259 4.89 31.88 33.18
CA ARG A 259 3.72 31.05 33.55
C ARG A 259 3.38 30.07 32.44
N ALA A 260 3.42 28.79 32.81
CA ALA A 260 2.84 27.68 32.09
C ALA A 260 1.29 27.76 32.11
N ASN A 261 0.69 27.44 30.96
CA ASN A 261 -0.60 26.77 30.73
C ASN A 261 -1.35 27.39 29.54
N GLY A 262 -1.73 26.55 28.57
CA GLY A 262 -2.83 26.87 27.67
C GLY A 262 -2.68 26.37 26.23
N VAL A 263 -2.81 25.05 26.05
CA VAL A 263 -3.52 24.38 24.93
C VAL A 263 -3.66 25.20 23.64
N GLY A 264 -2.67 25.07 22.74
CA GLY A 264 -2.78 25.49 21.33
C GLY A 264 -3.41 24.39 20.49
N GLN A 265 -4.42 24.78 19.70
CA GLN A 265 -5.35 23.92 18.97
C GLN A 265 -4.71 23.01 17.90
N PRO A 266 -5.33 21.85 17.55
CA PRO A 266 -4.78 20.95 16.56
C PRO A 266 -4.91 21.54 15.16
N VAL A 267 -3.79 21.55 14.42
CA VAL A 267 -3.75 21.82 12.98
C VAL A 267 -4.67 20.83 12.26
N GLY A 268 -5.47 21.35 11.33
CA GLY A 268 -6.69 20.72 10.84
C GLY A 268 -6.54 19.36 10.16
N SER A 269 -7.37 18.42 10.61
CA SER A 269 -7.99 17.32 9.85
C SER A 269 -7.08 16.47 8.94
N ILE A 270 -6.11 15.78 9.53
CA ILE A 270 -5.52 14.56 8.96
C ILE A 270 -6.56 13.42 9.06
N ARG A 271 -7.44 13.28 8.07
CA ARG A 271 -8.33 12.10 7.97
C ARG A 271 -8.39 11.64 6.52
N ASN A 272 -7.40 10.84 6.13
CA ASN A 272 -7.41 9.81 5.08
C ASN A 272 -5.98 9.22 4.85
N MET A 273 -5.18 9.03 5.90
CA MET A 273 -3.92 8.27 5.76
C MET A 273 -4.20 6.78 5.77
N THR A 274 -3.46 6.03 4.96
CA THR A 274 -3.38 4.57 5.05
C THR A 274 -2.27 4.16 6.01
N THR A 275 -2.28 2.89 6.41
CA THR A 275 -1.37 2.39 7.45
C THR A 275 0.12 2.65 7.16
N ILE A 276 0.59 2.62 5.91
CA ILE A 276 2.02 2.86 5.63
C ILE A 276 2.43 4.33 5.85
N GLN A 277 1.55 5.28 5.50
CA GLN A 277 1.81 6.71 5.71
C GLN A 277 1.79 7.03 7.21
N GLU A 278 0.91 6.38 7.98
CA GLU A 278 0.86 6.53 9.45
C GLU A 278 2.12 6.01 10.13
N PHE A 279 2.68 4.89 9.66
CA PHE A 279 3.96 4.39 10.15
C PHE A 279 5.13 5.31 9.76
N ASP A 280 5.12 5.83 8.53
CA ASP A 280 6.13 6.76 8.05
C ASP A 280 6.19 8.05 8.86
N VAL A 281 5.02 8.66 9.12
CA VAL A 281 4.93 9.84 9.99
C VAL A 281 5.46 9.56 11.39
N ARG A 282 5.11 8.41 11.99
CA ARG A 282 5.63 8.06 13.32
C ARG A 282 7.15 7.85 13.33
N ALA A 283 7.72 7.24 12.30
CA ALA A 283 9.17 7.08 12.18
C ALA A 283 9.87 8.45 12.06
N LEU A 284 9.30 9.38 11.28
CA LEU A 284 9.78 10.76 11.17
C LEU A 284 9.68 11.53 12.49
N GLU A 285 8.59 11.39 13.24
CA GLU A 285 8.41 12.04 14.56
C GLU A 285 9.47 11.55 15.56
N ILE A 286 9.76 10.24 15.58
CA ILE A 286 10.82 9.67 16.42
C ILE A 286 12.19 10.19 15.99
N ALA A 287 12.48 10.17 14.69
CA ALA A 287 13.73 10.68 14.14
C ALA A 287 13.90 12.18 14.45
N GLU A 288 12.85 12.99 14.33
CA GLU A 288 12.87 14.42 14.67
C GLU A 288 13.22 14.63 16.16
N GLY A 289 12.62 13.84 17.06
CA GLY A 289 12.94 13.88 18.49
C GLY A 289 14.40 13.48 18.82
N LEU A 290 14.99 12.59 18.03
CA LEU A 290 16.40 12.19 18.15
C LEU A 290 17.34 13.26 17.58
N VAL A 291 17.02 13.80 16.40
CA VAL A 291 17.78 14.90 15.79
C VAL A 291 17.73 16.17 16.66
N GLY A 292 16.61 16.43 17.32
CA GLY A 292 16.46 17.55 18.27
C GLY A 292 17.39 17.47 19.49
N GLN A 293 18.01 16.31 19.76
CA GLN A 293 19.00 16.12 20.82
C GLN A 293 20.45 16.30 20.34
N VAL A 294 20.67 16.45 19.03
CA VAL A 294 22.00 16.64 18.45
C VAL A 294 22.56 18.00 18.84
N ASP A 295 23.75 18.02 19.41
CA ASP A 295 24.54 19.24 19.59
C ASP A 295 25.08 19.70 18.22
N PRO A 296 24.71 20.90 17.72
CA PRO A 296 25.22 21.41 16.44
C PRO A 296 26.75 21.58 16.42
N GLY A 297 27.42 21.61 17.57
CA GLY A 297 28.87 21.62 17.69
C GLY A 297 29.54 20.25 17.53
N ARG A 298 28.78 19.15 17.38
CA ARG A 298 29.28 17.76 17.37
C ARG A 298 28.87 16.99 16.11
N LEU A 299 28.84 17.68 14.97
CA LEU A 299 28.47 17.09 13.67
C LEU A 299 29.58 16.20 13.06
N ASP A 300 30.76 16.17 13.67
CA ASP A 300 31.92 15.34 13.29
C ASP A 300 31.91 13.95 13.93
N LEU A 301 30.94 13.65 14.80
CA LEU A 301 30.80 12.34 15.44
C LEU A 301 30.71 11.21 14.40
N PRO A 302 31.31 10.03 14.67
CA PRO A 302 31.18 8.88 13.79
C PRO A 302 29.75 8.32 13.82
N THR A 303 29.39 7.55 12.80
CA THR A 303 28.08 6.90 12.69
C THR A 303 28.22 5.41 12.40
N PRO A 304 27.20 4.58 12.71
CA PRO A 304 27.16 3.19 12.24
C PRO A 304 27.08 3.06 10.70
N CYS A 305 26.76 4.15 10.00
CA CYS A 305 26.57 4.21 8.55
C CYS A 305 27.90 4.44 7.80
N GLY A 306 28.85 3.54 8.00
CA GLY A 306 30.15 3.57 7.31
C GLY A 306 30.99 4.78 7.70
N GLU A 307 31.60 5.44 6.70
CA GLU A 307 32.54 6.57 6.89
C GLU A 307 31.82 7.93 7.04
N TRP A 308 30.51 7.94 7.28
CA TRP A 308 29.76 9.18 7.42
C TRP A 308 29.90 9.78 8.82
N THR A 309 30.15 11.08 8.87
CA THR A 309 29.96 11.87 10.09
C THR A 309 28.48 12.10 10.34
N LEU A 310 28.12 12.44 11.58
CA LEU A 310 26.74 12.76 11.95
C LEU A 310 26.15 13.88 11.07
N GLY A 311 26.91 14.92 10.75
CA GLY A 311 26.47 15.98 9.84
C GLY A 311 26.19 15.51 8.42
N GLN A 312 26.96 14.53 7.91
CA GLN A 312 26.72 13.92 6.60
C GLN A 312 25.45 13.05 6.62
N LEU A 313 25.28 12.23 7.65
CA LEU A 313 24.06 11.43 7.85
C LEU A 313 22.81 12.32 7.91
N LEU A 314 22.83 13.39 8.70
CA LEU A 314 21.69 14.30 8.81
C LEU A 314 21.43 15.03 7.49
N GLY A 315 22.49 15.39 6.76
CA GLY A 315 22.35 16.00 5.44
C GLY A 315 21.78 15.04 4.40
N HIS A 316 22.14 13.76 4.48
CA HIS A 316 21.58 12.70 3.67
C HIS A 316 20.09 12.54 3.94
N MET A 317 19.69 12.40 5.21
CA MET A 317 18.28 12.31 5.59
C MET A 317 17.48 13.51 5.04
N ALA A 318 17.94 14.75 5.25
CA ALA A 318 17.29 15.94 4.70
C ALA A 318 17.20 15.94 3.16
N GLY A 319 18.23 15.44 2.48
CA GLY A 319 18.25 15.23 1.03
C GLY A 319 17.21 14.21 0.56
N GLN A 320 17.13 13.06 1.23
CA GLN A 320 16.17 11.99 0.94
C GLN A 320 14.72 12.47 1.16
N ASN A 321 14.43 13.15 2.27
CA ASN A 321 13.12 13.77 2.51
C ASN A 321 12.69 14.66 1.34
N HIS A 322 13.61 15.51 0.86
CA HIS A 322 13.34 16.37 -0.29
C HIS A 322 13.12 15.59 -1.59
N GLY A 323 13.96 14.60 -1.87
CA GLY A 323 13.84 13.71 -3.03
C GLY A 323 12.49 13.02 -3.10
N PHE A 324 12.09 12.39 -2.00
CA PHE A 324 10.80 11.72 -1.86
C PHE A 324 9.61 12.67 -1.97
N ALA A 325 9.68 13.86 -1.36
CA ALA A 325 8.62 14.87 -1.48
C ALA A 325 8.40 15.30 -2.94
N VAL A 326 9.48 15.50 -3.70
CA VAL A 326 9.41 15.85 -5.13
C VAL A 326 8.90 14.68 -5.97
N ALA A 327 9.36 13.45 -5.68
CA ALA A 327 8.91 12.26 -6.39
C ALA A 327 7.41 12.01 -6.18
N ALA A 328 6.90 12.26 -4.96
CA ALA A 328 5.48 12.18 -4.65
C ALA A 328 4.64 13.20 -5.44
N GLY A 329 5.20 14.38 -5.73
CA GLY A 329 4.60 15.39 -6.59
C GLY A 329 4.59 15.04 -8.10
N GLY A 330 5.20 13.92 -8.51
CA GLY A 330 5.19 13.41 -9.89
C GLY A 330 6.00 14.24 -10.90
N GLY A 331 6.86 15.15 -10.43
CA GLY A 331 7.30 16.28 -11.24
C GLY A 331 8.74 16.24 -11.78
N ARG A 332 9.66 15.45 -11.23
CA ARG A 332 11.10 15.55 -11.56
C ARG A 332 11.82 14.22 -11.42
N HIS A 333 12.69 13.92 -12.39
CA HIS A 333 13.46 12.67 -12.48
C HIS A 333 14.98 12.89 -12.32
N GLU A 334 15.39 14.14 -12.13
CA GLU A 334 16.77 14.53 -12.00
C GLU A 334 17.37 14.02 -10.68
N ARG A 335 18.54 13.36 -10.77
CA ARG A 335 19.27 12.88 -9.59
C ARG A 335 19.68 14.01 -8.65
N SER A 336 19.88 15.23 -9.15
CA SER A 336 20.27 16.39 -8.33
C SER A 336 19.22 16.78 -7.27
N VAL A 337 17.96 16.37 -7.44
CA VAL A 337 16.91 16.58 -6.43
C VAL A 337 17.18 15.75 -5.16
N TRP A 338 17.86 14.63 -5.30
CA TRP A 338 18.18 13.67 -4.23
C TRP A 338 19.52 13.94 -3.56
N ALA A 339 20.23 14.99 -3.98
CA ALA A 339 21.52 15.34 -3.40
C ALA A 339 21.38 15.65 -1.90
N ASP A 340 22.34 15.17 -1.12
CA ASP A 340 22.45 15.47 0.31
C ASP A 340 22.43 16.99 0.53
N ARG A 341 21.77 17.40 1.62
CA ARG A 341 21.56 18.81 1.96
C ARG A 341 22.29 19.13 3.26
N PRO A 342 23.44 19.83 3.23
CA PRO A 342 24.18 20.17 4.43
C PRO A 342 23.30 20.88 5.47
N VAL A 343 23.34 20.40 6.70
CA VAL A 343 22.48 20.89 7.80
C VAL A 343 22.96 22.20 8.42
N GLY A 344 24.23 22.57 8.23
CA GLY A 344 24.79 23.82 8.76
C GLY A 344 24.67 23.92 10.29
N GLY A 345 24.37 25.11 10.79
CA GLY A 345 24.28 25.38 12.23
C GLY A 345 22.94 25.06 12.89
N ASP A 346 21.95 24.57 12.15
CA ASP A 346 20.61 24.23 12.66
C ASP A 346 20.13 22.87 12.12
N PRO A 347 20.74 21.76 12.56
CA PRO A 347 20.34 20.43 12.13
C PRO A 347 18.89 20.08 12.44
N ALA A 348 18.38 20.48 13.61
CA ALA A 348 17.01 20.23 14.02
C ALA A 348 16.00 20.94 13.11
N GLY A 349 16.19 22.24 12.86
CA GLY A 349 15.30 23.01 11.99
C GLY A 349 15.33 22.53 10.54
N VAL A 350 16.51 22.20 9.99
CA VAL A 350 16.64 21.65 8.63
C VAL A 350 15.92 20.30 8.51
N PHE A 351 16.14 19.40 9.47
CA PHE A 351 15.46 18.10 9.47
C PHE A 351 13.95 18.26 9.57
N ALA A 352 13.45 18.99 10.56
CA ALA A 352 12.01 19.20 10.78
C ALA A 352 11.32 19.81 9.56
N ALA A 353 11.94 20.79 8.90
CA ALA A 353 11.41 21.37 7.67
C ALA A 353 11.32 20.34 6.52
N SER A 354 12.34 19.49 6.38
CA SER A 354 12.34 18.43 5.36
C SER A 354 11.33 17.32 5.67
N ALA A 355 11.20 16.91 6.93
CA ALA A 355 10.26 15.90 7.41
C ALA A 355 8.80 16.36 7.21
N ALA A 356 8.51 17.63 7.52
CA ALA A 356 7.21 18.23 7.27
C ALA A 356 6.86 18.26 5.77
N ALA A 357 7.83 18.54 4.91
CA ALA A 357 7.62 18.58 3.46
C ALA A 357 7.29 17.19 2.89
N VAL A 358 8.04 16.15 3.26
CA VAL A 358 7.75 14.79 2.79
C VAL A 358 6.44 14.25 3.37
N THR A 359 6.15 14.54 4.64
CA THR A 359 4.88 14.16 5.28
C THR A 359 3.70 14.79 4.57
N ALA A 360 3.78 16.09 4.23
CA ALA A 360 2.73 16.76 3.48
C ALA A 360 2.55 16.15 2.08
N ALA A 361 3.65 15.85 1.38
CA ALA A 361 3.62 15.25 0.05
C ALA A 361 3.02 13.82 0.08
N PHE A 362 3.41 13.01 1.06
CA PHE A 362 2.83 11.69 1.30
C PHE A 362 1.41 11.77 1.86
N GLY A 363 0.96 12.90 2.40
CA GLY A 363 -0.41 13.13 2.83
C GLY A 363 -1.37 13.53 1.71
N GLU A 364 -0.87 13.82 0.50
CA GLU A 364 -1.70 14.30 -0.59
C GLU A 364 -2.77 13.29 -1.02
N ALA A 365 -3.97 13.80 -1.32
CA ALA A 365 -5.05 12.99 -1.82
C ALA A 365 -4.64 12.27 -3.13
N GLY A 366 -4.78 10.95 -3.14
CA GLY A 366 -4.48 10.14 -4.31
C GLY A 366 -3.00 9.81 -4.50
N VAL A 367 -2.12 10.13 -3.54
CA VAL A 367 -0.67 9.89 -3.68
C VAL A 367 -0.32 8.41 -3.80
N LEU A 368 -1.07 7.52 -3.13
CA LEU A 368 -0.84 6.08 -3.17
C LEU A 368 -1.15 5.45 -4.53
N GLU A 369 -1.93 6.14 -5.35
CA GLU A 369 -2.23 5.77 -6.72
C GLU A 369 -1.17 6.24 -7.72
N ARG A 370 -0.16 7.00 -7.27
CA ARG A 370 0.95 7.49 -8.10
C ARG A 370 2.12 6.49 -8.14
N GLU A 371 3.06 6.77 -9.03
CA GLU A 371 4.36 6.10 -9.07
C GLU A 371 5.46 7.13 -8.80
N PHE A 372 6.47 6.75 -8.02
CA PHE A 372 7.60 7.59 -7.65
C PHE A 372 8.83 7.13 -8.43
N TRP A 373 9.56 8.08 -9.00
CA TRP A 373 10.85 7.80 -9.62
C TRP A 373 11.95 7.86 -8.57
N LEU A 374 12.68 6.76 -8.43
CA LEU A 374 13.80 6.65 -7.49
C LEU A 374 15.10 6.44 -8.27
N PRO A 375 15.92 7.48 -8.52
CA PRO A 375 17.12 7.42 -9.37
C PRO A 375 18.28 6.63 -8.76
N GLU A 376 18.24 6.38 -7.45
CA GLU A 376 19.29 5.69 -6.69
C GLU A 376 19.09 4.18 -6.68
N VAL A 377 17.85 3.71 -6.88
CA VAL A 377 17.52 2.29 -6.90
C VAL A 377 17.71 1.71 -8.31
N ARG A 378 18.63 0.75 -8.46
CA ARG A 378 18.89 0.01 -9.71
C ARG A 378 19.14 0.91 -10.93
N GLY A 379 19.75 2.08 -10.73
CA GLY A 379 20.04 3.03 -11.82
C GLY A 379 18.86 3.88 -12.28
N GLY A 380 17.76 3.88 -11.52
CA GLY A 380 16.58 4.71 -11.78
C GLY A 380 15.40 3.92 -12.29
N GLN A 381 14.34 3.86 -11.49
CA GLN A 381 13.11 3.15 -11.84
C GLN A 381 11.87 3.80 -11.21
N MET A 382 10.71 3.64 -11.85
CA MET A 382 9.41 3.94 -11.26
C MET A 382 9.00 2.83 -10.28
N PHE A 383 8.52 3.24 -9.11
CA PHE A 383 7.96 2.36 -8.09
C PHE A 383 6.54 2.80 -7.72
N PRO A 384 5.61 1.85 -7.45
CA PRO A 384 4.34 2.20 -6.83
C PRO A 384 4.58 2.97 -5.53
N ALA A 385 3.81 4.04 -5.28
CA ALA A 385 3.98 4.90 -4.11
C ALA A 385 4.01 4.13 -2.79
N LEU A 386 3.18 3.10 -2.62
CA LEU A 386 3.19 2.23 -1.44
C LEU A 386 4.57 1.62 -1.15
N ARG A 387 5.27 1.16 -2.20
CA ARG A 387 6.60 0.56 -2.08
C ARG A 387 7.66 1.64 -1.82
N ALA A 388 7.56 2.78 -2.51
CA ALA A 388 8.49 3.90 -2.32
C ALA A 388 8.41 4.49 -0.90
N ILE A 389 7.21 4.71 -0.36
CA ILE A 389 7.00 5.13 1.04
C ILE A 389 7.53 4.06 1.99
N GLY A 390 7.38 2.77 1.66
CA GLY A 390 7.99 1.69 2.45
C GLY A 390 9.52 1.77 2.50
N PHE A 391 10.18 2.15 1.40
CA PHE A 391 11.64 2.35 1.38
C PHE A 391 12.06 3.52 2.27
N HIS A 392 11.32 4.62 2.19
CA HIS A 392 11.53 5.77 3.08
C HIS A 392 11.33 5.38 4.57
N LEU A 393 10.27 4.65 4.89
CA LEU A 393 9.98 4.20 6.25
C LEU A 393 11.13 3.36 6.87
N VAL A 394 11.63 2.35 6.15
CA VAL A 394 12.73 1.53 6.68
C VAL A 394 14.01 2.33 6.84
N ASP A 395 14.27 3.25 5.91
CA ASP A 395 15.43 4.15 5.95
C ASP A 395 15.41 5.01 7.21
N TYR A 396 14.27 5.61 7.55
CA TYR A 396 14.14 6.50 8.70
C TYR A 396 14.15 5.80 10.05
N VAL A 397 13.67 4.56 10.13
CA VAL A 397 13.83 3.75 11.35
C VAL A 397 15.29 3.45 11.61
N VAL A 398 16.04 3.08 10.57
CA VAL A 398 17.46 2.71 10.71
C VAL A 398 18.32 3.95 10.95
N HIS A 399 18.12 5.01 10.17
CA HIS A 399 18.88 6.26 10.34
C HIS A 399 18.51 7.01 11.61
N GLY A 400 17.26 6.93 12.08
CA GLY A 400 16.89 7.39 13.42
C GLY A 400 17.71 6.66 14.49
N TRP A 401 17.84 5.33 14.38
CA TRP A 401 18.71 4.56 15.27
C TRP A 401 20.19 4.95 15.11
N ASP A 402 20.68 5.15 13.88
CA ASP A 402 22.07 5.57 13.62
C ASP A 402 22.38 6.90 14.33
N VAL A 403 21.48 7.89 14.26
CA VAL A 403 21.61 9.18 14.97
C VAL A 403 21.66 8.96 16.49
N ALA A 404 20.74 8.15 17.03
CA ALA A 404 20.69 7.87 18.46
C ALA A 404 21.99 7.22 18.97
N ALA A 405 22.49 6.23 18.22
CA ALA A 405 23.74 5.54 18.52
C ALA A 405 24.93 6.52 18.50
N SER A 406 25.03 7.39 17.49
CA SER A 406 26.09 8.39 17.37
C SER A 406 26.15 9.37 18.55
N ILE A 407 25.00 9.77 19.10
CA ILE A 407 24.94 10.69 20.26
C ILE A 407 24.85 9.95 21.61
N GLY A 408 24.92 8.62 21.61
CA GLY A 408 24.94 7.81 22.82
C GLY A 408 23.61 7.75 23.58
N VAL A 409 22.48 7.90 22.89
CA VAL A 409 21.13 7.76 23.47
C VAL A 409 20.43 6.52 22.93
N ARG A 410 19.40 6.07 23.64
CA ARG A 410 18.58 4.94 23.21
C ARG A 410 17.45 5.41 22.31
N ALA A 411 17.35 4.84 21.10
CA ALA A 411 16.15 4.97 20.27
C ALA A 411 15.05 4.01 20.75
N GLU A 412 13.83 4.50 20.87
CA GLU A 412 12.65 3.70 21.18
C GLU A 412 11.64 3.80 20.03
N PHE A 413 11.21 2.64 19.53
CA PHE A 413 10.22 2.54 18.46
C PHE A 413 9.07 1.65 18.93
N ASP A 414 7.84 2.00 18.56
CA ASP A 414 6.66 1.19 18.87
C ASP A 414 6.78 -0.22 18.27
N GLU A 415 6.30 -1.24 18.99
CA GLU A 415 6.35 -2.63 18.51
C GLU A 415 5.57 -2.82 17.20
N ASP A 416 4.44 -2.12 17.02
CA ASP A 416 3.63 -2.22 15.81
C ASP A 416 4.32 -1.57 14.59
N LEU A 417 5.06 -0.48 14.82
CA LEU A 417 5.93 0.16 13.82
C LEU A 417 7.06 -0.78 13.41
N LEU A 418 7.78 -1.36 14.37
CA LEU A 418 8.84 -2.34 14.08
C LEU A 418 8.30 -3.58 13.35
N ALA A 419 7.13 -4.08 13.76
CA ALA A 419 6.45 -5.17 13.06
C ALA A 419 6.00 -4.79 11.63
N ALA A 420 5.82 -3.49 11.34
CA ALA A 420 5.59 -2.99 9.99
C ALA A 420 6.87 -2.93 9.15
N VAL A 421 8.01 -2.60 9.77
CA VAL A 421 9.29 -2.31 9.12
C VAL A 421 10.14 -3.55 8.85
N LEU A 422 10.29 -4.46 9.82
CA LEU A 422 11.01 -5.75 9.67
C LEU A 422 10.78 -6.45 8.31
N PRO A 423 9.54 -6.67 7.90
CA PRO A 423 9.08 -6.98 6.54
C PRO A 423 9.81 -6.40 5.33
N ILE A 424 10.07 -5.10 5.41
CA ILE A 424 10.65 -4.29 4.35
C ILE A 424 12.15 -4.53 4.38
N ALA A 425 12.74 -4.59 5.59
CA ALA A 425 14.13 -4.95 5.80
C ALA A 425 14.45 -6.38 5.29
N GLU A 426 13.60 -7.36 5.57
CA GLU A 426 13.73 -8.75 5.07
C GLU A 426 13.65 -8.84 3.55
N ALA A 427 12.93 -7.93 2.90
CA ALA A 427 12.80 -7.88 1.45
C ALA A 427 13.98 -7.20 0.75
N VAL A 428 14.90 -6.55 1.50
CA VAL A 428 16.10 -5.96 0.94
C VAL A 428 17.06 -7.07 0.51
N PRO A 429 17.36 -7.25 -0.78
CA PRO A 429 18.24 -8.31 -1.23
C PRO A 429 19.62 -8.19 -0.59
N ASP A 430 20.10 -9.27 0.01
CA ASP A 430 21.49 -9.42 0.38
C ASP A 430 22.29 -10.01 -0.80
N GLY A 431 23.61 -9.80 -0.79
CA GLY A 431 24.50 -10.33 -1.82
C GLY A 431 25.57 -9.35 -2.30
N PRO A 432 26.31 -9.70 -3.37
CA PRO A 432 27.54 -9.01 -3.77
C PRO A 432 27.36 -7.52 -4.08
N ASN A 433 26.15 -7.10 -4.45
CA ASN A 433 25.83 -5.69 -4.67
C ASN A 433 25.92 -4.83 -3.40
N ARG A 434 25.94 -5.44 -2.20
CA ARG A 434 26.15 -4.75 -0.93
C ARG A 434 27.63 -4.53 -0.59
N GLU A 435 28.55 -5.13 -1.35
CA GLU A 435 30.00 -4.90 -1.21
C GLU A 435 30.50 -3.76 -2.11
N ALA A 436 29.64 -3.22 -2.98
CA ALA A 436 30.00 -2.16 -3.91
C ALA A 436 30.07 -0.79 -3.22
N ASP A 437 31.01 0.06 -3.67
CA ASP A 437 31.10 1.45 -3.24
C ASP A 437 29.77 2.19 -3.49
N GLY A 438 29.26 2.83 -2.44
CA GLY A 438 27.98 3.55 -2.49
C GLY A 438 26.74 2.65 -2.45
N ALA A 439 26.86 1.39 -2.01
CA ALA A 439 25.70 0.56 -1.71
C ALA A 439 24.82 1.21 -0.62
N ALA A 440 23.50 1.18 -0.81
CA ALA A 440 22.53 1.75 0.15
C ALA A 440 22.59 1.08 1.53
N PHE A 441 22.98 -0.19 1.58
CA PHE A 441 23.13 -0.95 2.82
C PHE A 441 24.39 -1.80 2.78
N ARG A 442 25.06 -1.90 3.92
CA ARG A 442 26.17 -2.84 4.13
C ARG A 442 25.66 -4.30 4.05
N PRO A 443 26.55 -5.28 3.83
CA PRO A 443 26.19 -6.69 3.89
C PRO A 443 25.43 -7.02 5.18
N ALA A 444 24.44 -7.90 5.09
CA ALA A 444 23.70 -8.32 6.26
C ALA A 444 24.65 -9.01 7.26
N LEU A 445 24.39 -8.80 8.55
CA LEU A 445 25.06 -9.51 9.65
C LEU A 445 24.23 -10.73 10.06
N ASP A 446 24.86 -11.67 10.78
CA ASP A 446 24.16 -12.85 11.30
C ASP A 446 23.02 -12.43 12.24
N VAL A 447 21.84 -13.02 12.05
CA VAL A 447 20.66 -12.77 12.89
C VAL A 447 20.49 -13.93 13.89
N PRO A 448 20.75 -13.72 15.20
CA PRO A 448 20.49 -14.72 16.21
C PRO A 448 19.00 -15.09 16.31
N ALA A 449 18.70 -16.36 16.61
CA ALA A 449 17.32 -16.85 16.73
C ALA A 449 16.49 -16.18 17.86
N GLY A 450 17.14 -15.45 18.77
CA GLY A 450 16.51 -14.70 19.87
C GLY A 450 16.55 -13.18 19.70
N ALA A 451 16.99 -12.67 18.55
CA ALA A 451 17.14 -11.24 18.33
C ALA A 451 15.79 -10.50 18.43
N GLY A 452 15.81 -9.34 19.10
CA GLY A 452 14.63 -8.46 19.14
C GLY A 452 14.27 -7.93 17.75
N THR A 453 13.05 -7.40 17.56
CA THR A 453 12.59 -6.96 16.23
C THR A 453 13.46 -5.84 15.65
N LEU A 454 13.84 -4.84 16.46
CA LEU A 454 14.75 -3.77 16.04
C LEU A 454 16.15 -4.32 15.73
N GLU A 455 16.70 -5.14 16.62
CA GLU A 455 18.00 -5.80 16.45
C GLU A 455 18.06 -6.57 15.12
N ARG A 456 17.01 -7.34 14.81
CA ARG A 456 16.88 -8.06 13.55
C ARG A 456 16.84 -7.12 12.33
N ILE A 457 16.09 -6.02 12.39
CA ILE A 457 16.08 -5.00 11.32
C ILE A 457 17.49 -4.45 11.07
N LEU A 458 18.20 -4.10 12.14
CA LEU A 458 19.55 -3.55 12.07
C LEU A 458 20.53 -4.55 11.44
N LEU A 459 20.56 -5.79 11.94
CA LEU A 459 21.43 -6.86 11.44
C LEU A 459 21.17 -7.16 9.96
N LEU A 460 19.90 -7.27 9.54
CA LEU A 460 19.52 -7.49 8.13
C LEU A 460 20.01 -6.37 7.20
N LEU A 461 20.19 -5.17 7.73
CA LEU A 461 20.63 -3.98 7.00
C LEU A 461 22.09 -3.62 7.31
N GLY A 462 22.84 -4.55 7.90
CA GLY A 462 24.28 -4.42 8.10
C GLY A 462 24.68 -3.45 9.21
N ARG A 463 23.80 -3.18 10.17
CA ARG A 463 24.10 -2.40 11.39
C ARG A 463 24.37 -3.36 12.53
N ASP A 464 25.44 -3.10 13.26
CA ASP A 464 25.76 -3.81 14.50
C ASP A 464 24.96 -3.17 15.66
N PRO A 465 24.00 -3.87 16.27
CA PRO A 465 23.19 -3.34 17.37
C PRO A 465 24.01 -2.90 18.59
N GLU A 466 25.22 -3.44 18.76
CA GLU A 466 26.14 -3.11 19.86
C GLU A 466 27.15 -2.02 19.47
N TRP A 467 27.00 -1.39 18.30
CA TRP A 467 27.88 -0.32 17.86
C TRP A 467 27.91 0.84 18.87
N SER A 468 29.09 1.42 19.07
CA SER A 468 29.26 2.63 19.87
C SER A 468 30.26 3.59 19.22
N PRO A 469 30.17 4.91 19.48
CA PRO A 469 31.09 5.90 18.90
C PRO A 469 32.56 5.71 19.30
N ALA A 470 32.82 4.89 20.32
CA ALA A 470 34.14 4.62 20.86
C ALA A 470 34.74 3.28 20.37
N GLY A 471 34.01 2.53 19.54
CA GLY A 471 34.32 1.17 19.10
C GLY A 471 34.58 1.03 17.61
#